data_AF-A0A4Q3AGN9-F1
#
_entry.id   AF-A0A4Q3AGN9-F1
#
_cell.length_a   1.000
_cell.length_b   1.000
_cell.length_c   1.000
_cell.angle_alpha   90.00
_cell.angle_beta   90.00
_cell.angle_gamma   90.00
#
_symmetry.space_group_name_H-M   'P 1'
#
loop_
_entity.id
_entity.type
_entity.pdbx_description
1 polymer ?
#
loop_
_entity_poly.entity_id
_entity_poly.type
_entity_poly.pdbx_seq_one_letter_code
_entity_poly.pdbx_strand_id
1 'polypeptide(L)'
;MKGVADIAEVFGIFHDGSIAAPLSDGLSEIVVEIEYLAERLSPSGSSFTIRFDDLERAAFSPWEESGQPALPVIMGLASILPLELEILSAKVVGDVVEVACSCLSLDFPGGCLEIIASGCRVYDASGREWTLEELKKLADDYWDEWSSRGGKPGEGEASG
;
A
#
# COMPACT_ATOMS: atom_id res chain seq x y z
N MET A 1 -9.46 -4.29 -12.36
CA MET A 1 -10.29 -4.29 -11.15
C MET A 1 -11.22 -3.08 -11.20
N LYS A 2 -12.43 -3.15 -10.63
CA LYS A 2 -13.43 -2.07 -10.77
C LYS A 2 -14.03 -1.67 -9.42
N GLY A 3 -14.10 -0.35 -9.21
CA GLY A 3 -14.71 0.25 -8.05
C GLY A 3 -13.82 0.27 -6.81
N VAL A 4 -14.27 1.02 -5.81
CA VAL A 4 -13.54 1.28 -4.56
C VAL A 4 -13.28 0.04 -3.72
N ALA A 5 -14.14 -0.98 -3.78
CA ALA A 5 -13.94 -2.22 -3.04
C ALA A 5 -12.69 -2.96 -3.51
N ASP A 6 -12.55 -3.17 -4.82
CA ASP A 6 -11.36 -3.85 -5.36
C ASP A 6 -10.08 -3.05 -5.08
N ILE A 7 -10.12 -1.71 -5.17
CA ILE A 7 -8.96 -0.87 -4.87
C ILE A 7 -8.55 -1.03 -3.40
N ALA A 8 -9.50 -1.00 -2.46
CA ALA A 8 -9.24 -1.21 -1.05
C ALA A 8 -8.67 -2.62 -0.78
N GLU A 9 -9.18 -3.65 -1.46
CA GLU A 9 -8.65 -5.00 -1.35
C GLU A 9 -7.21 -5.11 -1.87
N VAL A 10 -6.87 -4.44 -2.98
CA VAL A 10 -5.48 -4.39 -3.49
C VAL A 10 -4.54 -3.80 -2.44
N PHE A 11 -4.90 -2.67 -1.84
CA PHE A 11 -4.09 -2.10 -0.76
C PHE A 11 -4.04 -3.00 0.48
N GLY A 12 -5.12 -3.71 0.80
CA GLY A 12 -5.13 -4.70 1.88
C GLY A 12 -4.18 -5.87 1.63
N ILE A 13 -4.07 -6.33 0.38
CA ILE A 13 -3.10 -7.38 -0.02
C ILE A 13 -1.66 -6.86 0.10
N PHE A 14 -1.46 -5.56 -0.15
CA PHE A 14 -0.17 -4.90 -0.04
C PHE A 14 0.11 -4.27 1.33
N HIS A 15 -0.50 -4.81 2.39
CA HIS A 15 -0.13 -4.51 3.78
C HIS A 15 1.39 -4.64 3.98
N ASP A 16 2.00 -3.77 4.78
CA ASP A 16 3.46 -3.63 4.97
C ASP A 16 4.24 -3.27 3.69
N GLY A 17 3.55 -2.91 2.61
CA GLY A 17 4.16 -2.38 1.39
C GLY A 17 4.44 -0.89 1.51
N SER A 18 5.57 -0.44 0.97
CA SER A 18 5.96 0.96 0.87
C SER A 18 5.49 1.59 -0.44
N ILE A 19 4.77 2.69 -0.37
CA ILE A 19 4.32 3.49 -1.52
C ILE A 19 5.44 4.42 -1.95
N ALA A 20 5.87 4.26 -3.20
CA ALA A 20 6.93 5.02 -3.84
C ALA A 20 6.44 5.71 -5.13
N ALA A 21 7.21 6.70 -5.55
CA ALA A 21 6.99 7.37 -6.83
C ALA A 21 7.28 6.41 -8.00
N PRO A 22 6.43 6.39 -9.05
CA PRO A 22 6.76 5.68 -10.28
C PRO A 22 7.98 6.32 -10.96
N LEU A 23 8.71 5.51 -11.74
CA LEU A 23 9.78 6.00 -12.62
C LEU A 23 9.23 6.83 -13.78
N SER A 24 7.96 6.63 -14.13
CA SER A 24 7.20 7.43 -15.09
C SER A 24 6.55 8.64 -14.42
N ASP A 25 6.44 9.77 -15.12
CA ASP A 25 5.68 10.96 -14.65
C ASP A 25 4.14 10.75 -14.65
N GLY A 26 3.67 9.52 -14.50
CA GLY A 26 2.27 9.15 -14.54
C GLY A 26 1.52 9.70 -13.32
N LEU A 27 0.67 10.71 -13.52
CA LEU A 27 -0.12 11.35 -12.45
C LEU A 27 -1.21 10.46 -11.83
N SER A 28 -1.38 9.23 -12.32
CA SER A 28 -2.38 8.25 -11.87
C SER A 28 -1.76 6.90 -11.52
N GLU A 29 -0.46 6.87 -11.25
CA GLU A 29 0.29 5.66 -10.93
C GLU A 29 1.00 5.81 -9.58
N ILE A 30 1.06 4.70 -8.85
CA ILE A 30 1.91 4.55 -7.67
C ILE A 30 2.65 3.23 -7.77
N VAL A 31 3.84 3.17 -7.18
CA VAL A 31 4.61 1.93 -7.04
C VAL A 31 4.49 1.47 -5.59
N VAL A 32 4.28 0.18 -5.39
CA VAL A 32 4.30 -0.44 -4.08
C VAL A 32 5.46 -1.43 -4.03
N GLU A 33 6.42 -1.15 -3.16
CA GLU A 33 7.55 -2.02 -2.86
C GLU A 33 7.16 -2.91 -1.68
N ILE A 34 7.18 -4.22 -1.87
CA ILE A 34 6.65 -5.18 -0.90
C ILE A 34 7.52 -6.43 -0.85
N GLU A 35 8.43 -6.47 0.12
CA GLU A 35 9.52 -7.45 0.17
C GLU A 35 9.03 -8.90 0.19
N TYR A 36 7.98 -9.21 0.97
CA TYR A 36 7.54 -10.59 1.12
C TYR A 36 6.84 -11.17 -0.12
N LEU A 37 6.15 -10.34 -0.91
CA LEU A 37 5.63 -10.75 -2.21
C LEU A 37 6.74 -10.72 -3.27
N ALA A 38 7.70 -9.81 -3.13
CA ALA A 38 8.82 -9.67 -4.03
C ALA A 38 9.69 -10.93 -4.13
N GLU A 39 10.02 -11.52 -2.99
CA GLU A 39 10.83 -12.75 -2.89
C GLU A 39 10.27 -13.91 -3.69
N ARG A 40 8.95 -13.93 -3.94
CA ARG A 40 8.26 -14.99 -4.69
C ARG A 40 8.32 -14.83 -6.19
N LEU A 41 8.35 -13.59 -6.67
CA LEU A 41 8.32 -13.29 -8.10
C LEU A 41 9.72 -13.23 -8.70
N SER A 42 10.69 -12.65 -7.97
CA SER A 42 12.10 -12.67 -8.37
C SER A 42 13.04 -12.35 -7.20
N PRO A 43 14.30 -12.83 -7.22
CA PRO A 43 15.31 -12.49 -6.22
C PRO A 43 15.78 -11.02 -6.28
N SER A 44 15.38 -10.24 -7.28
CA SER A 44 15.90 -8.88 -7.53
C SER A 44 15.05 -7.75 -6.93
N GLY A 45 14.14 -8.06 -6.02
CA GLY A 45 13.13 -7.12 -5.55
C GLY A 45 12.03 -6.98 -6.60
N SER A 46 10.77 -7.12 -6.19
CA SER A 46 9.63 -6.98 -7.09
C SER A 46 8.71 -5.95 -6.50
N SER A 47 8.53 -4.86 -7.23
CA SER A 47 7.51 -3.87 -6.95
C SER A 47 6.30 -4.12 -7.83
N PHE A 48 5.16 -3.59 -7.39
CA PHE A 48 3.95 -3.56 -8.18
C PHE A 48 3.57 -2.12 -8.51
N THR A 49 3.23 -1.87 -9.76
CA THR A 49 2.65 -0.60 -10.17
C THR A 49 1.13 -0.68 -10.12
N ILE A 50 0.50 0.16 -9.32
CA ILE A 50 -0.95 0.37 -9.31
C ILE A 50 -1.25 1.57 -10.21
N ARG A 51 -1.99 1.34 -11.29
CA ARG A 51 -2.53 2.39 -12.16
C ARG A 51 -4.01 2.57 -11.85
N PHE A 52 -4.40 3.78 -11.46
CA PHE A 52 -5.80 4.13 -11.23
C PHE A 52 -6.50 4.47 -12.55
N ASP A 53 -7.72 3.96 -12.70
CA ASP A 53 -8.62 4.32 -13.80
C ASP A 53 -9.50 5.50 -13.33
N ASP A 54 -9.57 6.56 -14.13
CA ASP A 54 -10.30 7.80 -13.85
C ASP A 54 -10.02 8.34 -12.43
N LEU A 55 -8.74 8.56 -12.08
CA LEU A 55 -8.36 9.13 -10.80
C LEU A 55 -8.91 10.56 -10.66
N GLU A 56 -9.92 10.74 -9.82
CA GLU A 56 -10.54 12.03 -9.56
C GLU A 56 -9.84 12.79 -8.44
N ARG A 57 -9.40 12.05 -7.39
CA ARG A 57 -8.76 12.64 -6.23
C ARG A 57 -7.76 11.69 -5.57
N ALA A 58 -6.63 12.26 -5.18
CA ALA A 58 -5.72 11.70 -4.19
C ALA A 58 -5.42 12.78 -3.15
N ALA A 59 -5.60 12.47 -1.87
CA ALA A 59 -5.31 13.38 -0.77
C ALA A 59 -4.71 12.61 0.41
N PHE A 60 -3.81 13.24 1.15
CA PHE A 60 -3.25 12.66 2.36
C PHE A 60 -3.52 13.58 3.54
N SER A 61 -4.19 13.03 4.54
CA SER A 61 -4.54 13.70 5.79
C SER A 61 -3.64 13.16 6.90
N PRO A 62 -2.59 13.88 7.33
CA PRO A 62 -1.78 13.47 8.46
C PRO A 62 -2.63 13.29 9.72
N TRP A 63 -2.29 12.34 10.59
CA TRP A 63 -2.99 12.18 11.85
C TRP A 63 -2.76 13.39 12.76
N GLU A 64 -3.83 13.85 13.41
CA GLU A 64 -3.74 14.93 14.38
C GLU A 64 -3.17 14.41 15.70
N GLU A 65 -2.15 15.09 16.22
CA GLU A 65 -1.70 14.89 17.59
C GLU A 65 -2.40 15.85 18.55
N SER A 66 -2.95 15.31 19.63
CA SER A 66 -3.64 16.11 20.64
C SER A 66 -2.73 17.20 21.20
N GLY A 67 -3.16 18.46 21.08
CA GLY A 67 -2.42 19.62 21.57
C GLY A 67 -1.43 20.23 20.56
N GLN A 68 -1.32 19.68 19.35
CA GLN A 68 -0.62 20.27 18.23
C GLN A 68 -1.58 21.00 17.28
N PRO A 69 -1.10 22.00 16.50
CA PRO A 69 -1.87 22.56 15.40
C PRO A 69 -2.24 21.48 14.37
N ALA A 70 -3.44 21.61 13.78
CA ALA A 70 -3.85 20.73 12.69
C ALA A 70 -2.86 20.83 11.52
N LEU A 71 -2.42 19.67 11.01
CA LEU A 71 -1.55 19.59 9.86
C LEU A 71 -2.34 19.79 8.56
N PRO A 72 -1.76 20.43 7.53
CA PRO A 72 -2.44 20.63 6.27
C PRO A 72 -2.65 19.30 5.52
N VAL A 73 -3.80 19.18 4.86
CA VAL A 73 -4.04 18.09 3.91
C VAL A 73 -3.16 18.28 2.67
N ILE A 74 -2.47 17.22 2.27
CA ILE A 74 -1.57 17.20 1.11
C ILE A 74 -2.35 16.66 -0.09
N MET A 75 -2.40 17.42 -1.19
CA MET A 75 -3.24 17.11 -2.34
C MET A 75 -2.42 16.64 -3.53
N GLY A 76 -2.87 15.59 -4.20
CA GLY A 76 -2.29 15.05 -5.43
C GLY A 76 -1.10 14.14 -5.20
N LEU A 77 -1.01 13.07 -6.00
CA LEU A 77 0.02 12.04 -5.86
C LEU A 77 1.45 12.62 -5.91
N ALA A 78 1.72 13.59 -6.78
CA ALA A 78 3.05 14.20 -6.90
C ALA A 78 3.57 14.81 -5.58
N SER A 79 2.68 15.30 -4.71
CA SER A 79 3.04 15.84 -3.40
C SER A 79 3.01 14.79 -2.28
N ILE A 80 2.27 13.69 -2.48
CA ILE A 80 2.11 12.61 -1.50
C ILE A 80 3.24 11.57 -1.62
N LEU A 81 3.67 11.22 -2.82
CA LEU A 81 4.65 10.15 -3.05
C LEU A 81 6.05 10.39 -2.44
N PRO A 82 6.54 11.64 -2.30
CA PRO A 82 7.79 11.89 -1.57
C PRO A 82 7.72 11.61 -0.06
N LEU A 83 6.55 11.27 0.49
CA LEU A 83 6.38 11.02 1.92
C LEU A 83 6.77 9.60 2.35
N GLU A 84 7.10 8.71 1.41
CA GLU A 84 7.52 7.32 1.69
C GLU A 84 6.55 6.62 2.67
N LEU A 85 5.29 6.50 2.23
CA LEU A 85 4.20 5.98 3.06
C LEU A 85 4.22 4.46 3.11
N GLU A 86 4.15 3.86 4.28
CA GLU A 86 4.00 2.41 4.45
C GLU A 86 2.53 2.07 4.73
N ILE A 87 2.00 1.05 4.04
CA ILE A 87 0.59 0.67 4.09
C ILE A 87 0.30 -0.15 5.35
N LEU A 88 -0.62 0.34 6.20
CA LEU A 88 -1.04 -0.34 7.41
C LEU A 88 -2.40 -1.02 7.28
N SER A 89 -3.33 -0.43 6.54
CA SER A 89 -4.63 -1.02 6.24
C SER A 89 -5.36 -0.22 5.18
N ALA A 90 -6.41 -0.81 4.60
CA ALA A 90 -7.30 -0.12 3.69
C ALA A 90 -8.76 -0.48 3.98
N LYS A 91 -9.66 0.50 3.78
CA LYS A 91 -11.11 0.33 3.90
C LYS A 91 -11.83 1.26 2.93
N VAL A 92 -13.12 1.00 2.73
CA VAL A 92 -14.00 1.86 1.95
C VAL A 92 -14.86 2.69 2.91
N VAL A 93 -14.90 4.01 2.68
CA VAL A 93 -15.79 4.94 3.38
C VAL A 93 -16.58 5.72 2.32
N GLY A 94 -17.83 5.30 2.09
CA GLY A 94 -18.64 5.86 1.00
C GLY A 94 -18.07 5.49 -0.37
N ASP A 95 -17.69 6.50 -1.15
CA ASP A 95 -17.03 6.42 -2.45
C ASP A 95 -15.51 6.67 -2.40
N VAL A 96 -14.94 6.69 -1.19
CA VAL A 96 -13.52 6.93 -0.95
C VAL A 96 -12.86 5.65 -0.45
N VAL A 97 -11.68 5.36 -0.99
CA VAL A 97 -10.76 4.38 -0.40
C VAL A 97 -9.87 5.11 0.59
N GLU A 98 -9.95 4.73 1.86
CA GLU A 98 -9.09 5.21 2.93
C GLU A 98 -7.99 4.17 3.19
N VAL A 99 -6.74 4.54 2.92
CA VAL A 99 -5.55 3.75 3.24
C VAL A 99 -4.87 4.40 4.43
N ALA A 100 -4.80 3.70 5.55
CA ALA A 100 -4.03 4.15 6.70
C ALA A 100 -2.55 3.86 6.44
N CYS A 101 -1.70 4.87 6.62
CA CYS A 101 -0.27 4.74 6.39
C CYS A 101 0.56 5.23 7.57
N SER A 102 1.65 4.53 7.87
CA SER A 102 2.78 5.09 8.62
C SER A 102 3.62 5.95 7.69
N CYS A 103 4.33 6.91 8.27
CA CYS A 103 5.30 7.74 7.57
C CYS A 103 6.57 7.78 8.41
N LEU A 104 7.73 7.55 7.77
CA LEU A 104 9.03 7.67 8.44
C LEU A 104 9.53 9.12 8.50
N SER A 105 8.73 10.08 8.01
CA SER A 105 9.05 11.51 8.10
C SER A 105 9.06 12.01 9.54
N LEU A 106 9.93 12.98 9.82
CA LEU A 106 10.09 13.58 11.15
C LEU A 106 8.92 14.50 11.55
N ASP A 107 8.06 14.88 10.60
CA ASP A 107 7.01 15.88 10.82
C ASP A 107 5.67 15.29 11.29
N PHE A 108 5.41 14.00 11.03
CA PHE A 108 4.20 13.30 11.48
C PHE A 108 4.38 11.77 11.40
N PRO A 109 3.76 11.00 12.31
CA PRO A 109 3.92 9.54 12.38
C PRO A 109 3.20 8.78 11.27
N GLY A 110 2.26 9.42 10.58
CA GLY A 110 1.39 8.78 9.60
C GLY A 110 0.15 9.59 9.29
N GLY A 111 -0.79 8.96 8.59
CA GLY A 111 -2.02 9.59 8.15
C GLY A 111 -2.93 8.66 7.37
N CYS A 112 -3.89 9.26 6.68
CA CYS A 112 -4.79 8.55 5.79
C CYS A 112 -4.66 9.07 4.36
N LEU A 113 -4.29 8.18 3.44
CA LEU A 113 -4.36 8.40 2.00
C LEU A 113 -5.78 8.10 1.51
N GLU A 114 -6.45 9.13 1.02
CA GLU A 114 -7.79 9.08 0.42
C GLU A 114 -7.66 9.01 -1.11
N ILE A 115 -8.25 7.99 -1.71
CA ILE A 115 -8.29 7.80 -3.17
C ILE A 115 -9.74 7.74 -3.66
N ILE A 116 -10.04 8.52 -4.70
CA ILE A 116 -11.30 8.44 -5.46
C ILE A 116 -10.95 8.12 -6.91
N ALA A 117 -11.34 6.94 -7.37
CA ALA A 117 -11.08 6.43 -8.71
C ALA A 117 -12.14 5.39 -9.11
N SER A 118 -12.34 5.18 -10.42
CA SER A 118 -13.33 4.23 -10.94
C SER A 118 -12.85 2.78 -10.89
N GLY A 119 -11.54 2.57 -10.77
CA GLY A 119 -10.92 1.25 -10.69
C GLY A 119 -9.39 1.32 -10.64
N CYS A 120 -8.75 0.17 -10.75
CA CYS A 120 -7.30 0.09 -10.90
C CYS A 120 -6.86 -1.15 -11.69
N ARG A 121 -5.60 -1.09 -12.13
CA ARG A 121 -4.85 -2.19 -12.72
C ARG A 121 -3.51 -2.30 -12.02
N VAL A 122 -3.09 -3.53 -11.75
CA VAL A 122 -1.86 -3.82 -11.02
C VAL A 122 -0.91 -4.54 -11.96
N TYR A 123 0.33 -4.07 -12.03
CA TYR A 123 1.37 -4.63 -12.89
C TYR A 123 2.58 -5.02 -12.05
N ASP A 124 3.24 -6.14 -12.36
CA ASP A 124 4.57 -6.41 -11.82
C ASP A 124 5.67 -5.69 -12.61
N ALA A 125 6.91 -5.80 -12.14
CA ALA A 125 8.09 -5.22 -12.78
C ALA A 125 8.34 -5.69 -14.23
N SER A 126 7.76 -6.83 -14.65
CA SER A 126 7.83 -7.31 -16.04
C SER A 126 6.77 -6.69 -16.95
N GLY A 127 5.84 -5.93 -16.38
CA GLY A 127 4.68 -5.35 -17.07
C GLY A 127 3.50 -6.32 -17.20
N ARG A 128 3.53 -7.48 -16.54
CA ARG A 128 2.38 -8.39 -16.53
C ARG A 128 1.31 -7.82 -15.61
N GLU A 129 0.09 -7.75 -16.13
CA GLU A 129 -1.09 -7.36 -15.35
C GLU A 129 -1.54 -8.50 -14.44
N TRP A 130 -1.94 -8.16 -13.22
CA TRP A 130 -2.46 -9.07 -12.21
C TRP A 130 -3.93 -8.81 -11.95
N THR A 131 -4.71 -9.89 -11.90
CA THR A 131 -6.08 -9.86 -11.38
C THR A 131 -6.10 -9.90 -9.86
N LEU A 132 -7.21 -9.46 -9.27
CA LEU A 132 -7.40 -9.50 -7.82
C LEU A 132 -7.33 -10.94 -7.26
N GLU A 133 -7.89 -11.92 -7.98
CA GLU A 133 -7.84 -13.33 -7.59
C GLU A 133 -6.40 -13.86 -7.57
N GLU A 134 -5.59 -13.49 -8.57
CA GLU A 134 -4.17 -13.88 -8.62
C GLU A 134 -3.36 -13.23 -7.49
N LEU A 135 -3.63 -11.96 -7.17
CA LEU A 135 -2.98 -11.25 -6.06
C LEU A 135 -3.33 -11.88 -4.71
N LYS A 136 -4.61 -12.18 -4.48
CA LYS A 136 -5.07 -12.88 -3.27
C LYS A 136 -4.37 -14.21 -3.13
N LYS A 137 -4.38 -15.01 -4.19
CA LYS A 137 -3.71 -16.31 -4.21
C LYS A 137 -2.22 -16.18 -3.90
N LEU A 138 -1.53 -15.19 -4.48
CA LEU A 138 -0.10 -14.97 -4.24
C LEU A 138 0.19 -14.69 -2.76
N ALA A 139 -0.65 -13.87 -2.12
CA ALA A 139 -0.54 -13.51 -0.71
C ALA A 139 -0.94 -14.67 0.22
N ASP A 140 -2.05 -15.35 -0.06
CA ASP A 140 -2.52 -16.52 0.72
C ASP A 140 -1.47 -17.63 0.70
N ASP A 141 -0.94 -17.96 -0.48
CA ASP A 141 0.10 -18.97 -0.62
C ASP A 141 1.35 -18.58 0.23
N TYR A 142 1.63 -17.28 0.46
CA TYR A 142 2.75 -16.80 1.28
C TYR A 142 2.50 -17.03 2.77
N TRP A 143 1.34 -16.58 3.25
CA TRP A 143 0.97 -16.73 4.65
C TRP A 143 0.78 -18.20 5.06
N ASP A 144 0.30 -19.04 4.16
CA ASP A 144 0.21 -20.49 4.36
C ASP A 144 1.60 -21.13 4.51
N GLU A 145 2.57 -20.74 3.67
CA GLU A 145 3.95 -21.21 3.80
C GLU A 145 4.64 -20.68 5.05
N TRP A 146 4.43 -19.42 5.40
CA TRP A 146 5.00 -18.83 6.61
C TRP A 146 4.45 -19.50 7.88
N SER A 147 3.14 -19.74 7.93
CA SER A 147 2.49 -20.41 9.07
C SER A 147 2.93 -21.86 9.21
N SER A 148 3.08 -22.58 8.10
CA SER A 148 3.52 -23.99 8.09
C SER A 148 4.99 -24.17 8.46
N ARG A 149 5.84 -23.15 8.27
CA ARG A 149 7.24 -23.13 8.72
C ARG A 149 7.40 -22.76 10.21
N GLY A 150 6.30 -22.51 10.92
CA GLY A 150 6.32 -22.27 12.36
C GLY A 150 6.66 -20.83 12.74
N GLY A 151 6.18 -19.84 11.98
CA GLY A 151 6.28 -18.42 12.31
C GLY A 151 5.84 -18.12 13.74
N LYS A 152 6.80 -18.09 14.68
CA LYS A 152 6.61 -17.59 16.04
C LYS A 152 7.23 -16.19 16.11
N PRO A 153 6.45 -15.15 16.44
CA PRO A 153 7.03 -13.94 17.00
C PRO A 153 7.48 -14.25 18.43
N GLY A 154 8.80 -14.20 18.67
CA GLY A 154 9.40 -14.06 19.99
C GLY A 154 9.18 -15.20 21.00
N GLU A 155 10.08 -16.16 21.04
CA GLU A 155 10.47 -16.81 22.30
C GLU A 155 12.00 -16.74 22.39
N GLY A 156 12.49 -15.60 22.87
CA GLY A 156 13.78 -15.58 23.54
C GLY A 156 13.63 -16.40 24.81
N GLU A 157 14.26 -17.57 24.85
CA GLU A 157 14.42 -18.37 26.05
C GLU A 157 15.11 -17.53 27.12
N ALA A 158 14.32 -17.01 28.05
CA ALA A 158 14.78 -16.75 29.39
C ALA A 158 14.56 -18.01 30.23
N SER A 159 15.58 -18.32 31.03
CA SER A 159 15.56 -19.21 32.20
C SER A 159 15.99 -20.67 32.01
N GLY A 160 17.29 -20.87 32.22
CA GLY A 160 17.89 -22.06 32.82
C GLY A 160 19.11 -21.65 33.62
#